data_AF-A0A2I0F3F8-F1
#
_entry.id   AF-A0A2I0F3F8-F1
#
_cell.length_a   1.000
_cell.length_b   1.000
_cell.length_c   1.000
_cell.angle_alpha   90.00
_cell.angle_beta   90.00
_cell.angle_gamma   90.00
#
_symmetry.space_group_name_H-M   'P 1'
#
loop_
_entity.id
_entity.type
_entity.pdbx_description
1 polymer ?
#
loop_
_entity_poly.entity_id
_entity_poly.type
_entity_poly.pdbx_seq_one_letter_code
_entity_poly.pdbx_strand_id
1 'polypeptide(L)'
;MLASSVENILQVSTAETVAELVCYSILIAFATSIFFAKKNRFPAFVNYTPSLLTTIGIFGTFTGIAIGLLMFDHTNIDGSISELLAGLKTAFITSLFGIFTSILFKVLQSLGLLESKEIIEDEITEATPVDILNAIKQQGRSIERLVNTIGGEQDKSLVNLMQLMRSDINDNQKSSIKFAQESSENLIEINTKIEAQHNVFNQFSDELWIKMQDFSDMLSKSATETVIEALKQVITDFNHNLTEQFGENFKQLNESVKELVKWQDNYKDQLSDMIEQYKQGVVAITETEKSVANISTESKIIPSTMNDLKEVMTVNKHQLDELERHLEAFKDIRDKAVEAVPEIRKQIDETVSTITESVNVASEHYKTLLTESDKYIQTHISTSNELLDKFVSNSKEGVETIGERLAESANQVEKVILSGAEHFETNVKLTNEKLKETTHAVSDNTLKIREELDHTVKELSLNVRDMVNGLIEDSKRIGTTLIDANSSLKTETTAARDHVVESIDNMQKSLESSLEGVYQQQSQHMQQMFNNIDKGLREQVSKTGDVVEGQVGAIDKAMQDEITRVMNTMGNNLGQITEKFTSDYTDLVNQMNAVVKQRA
;
A
#
# COMPACT_ATOMS: atom_id res chain seq x y z
N MET A 1 67.21 -36.68 25.38
CA MET A 1 66.31 -36.99 26.52
C MET A 1 64.98 -37.56 26.07
N LEU A 2 64.26 -36.97 25.09
CA LEU A 2 62.99 -37.54 24.62
C LEU A 2 63.16 -38.89 23.88
N ALA A 3 64.12 -39.01 22.96
CA ALA A 3 64.37 -40.25 22.22
C ALA A 3 64.72 -41.44 23.14
N SER A 4 65.58 -41.22 24.14
CA SER A 4 65.96 -42.23 25.14
C SER A 4 64.79 -42.66 26.03
N SER A 5 63.86 -41.75 26.33
CA SER A 5 62.65 -42.09 27.09
C SER A 5 61.67 -42.92 26.26
N VAL A 6 61.53 -42.60 24.97
CA VAL A 6 60.71 -43.38 24.03
C VAL A 6 61.29 -44.78 23.83
N GLU A 7 62.61 -44.89 23.67
CA GLU A 7 63.30 -46.16 23.51
C GLU A 7 63.14 -47.08 24.73
N ASN A 8 63.29 -46.54 25.96
CA ASN A 8 63.05 -47.31 27.19
C ASN A 8 61.61 -47.81 27.31
N ILE A 9 60.62 -47.04 26.87
CA ILE A 9 59.21 -47.46 26.86
C ILE A 9 58.97 -48.57 25.83
N LEU A 10 59.64 -48.49 24.68
CA LEU A 10 59.55 -49.48 23.61
C LEU A 10 60.30 -50.78 23.94
N GLN A 11 61.39 -50.75 24.70
CA GLN A 11 62.13 -51.96 25.12
C GLN A 11 61.38 -52.81 26.16
N VAL A 12 60.55 -52.18 27.00
CA VAL A 12 59.77 -52.90 28.03
C VAL A 12 58.46 -53.47 27.47
N SER A 13 58.03 -53.04 26.28
CA SER A 13 56.76 -53.41 25.67
C SER A 13 56.94 -54.49 24.61
N THR A 14 56.11 -55.54 24.62
CA THR A 14 56.09 -56.51 23.51
C THR A 14 55.31 -55.95 22.32
N ALA A 15 55.68 -56.35 21.10
CA ALA A 15 55.00 -55.94 19.87
C ALA A 15 53.50 -56.29 19.87
N GLU A 16 53.12 -57.37 20.55
CA GLU A 16 51.72 -57.79 20.71
C GLU A 16 50.91 -56.81 21.57
N THR A 17 51.46 -56.39 22.71
CA THR A 17 50.78 -55.44 23.62
C THR A 17 50.54 -54.09 22.93
N VAL A 18 51.51 -53.63 22.12
CA VAL A 18 51.37 -52.37 21.37
C VAL A 18 50.34 -52.49 20.26
N ALA A 19 50.30 -53.64 19.57
CA ALA A 19 49.30 -53.87 18.54
C ALA A 19 47.87 -53.89 19.09
N GLU A 20 47.66 -54.51 20.26
CA GLU A 20 46.36 -54.49 20.94
C GLU A 20 45.94 -53.06 21.32
N LEU A 21 46.85 -52.26 21.90
CA LEU A 21 46.58 -50.87 22.23
C LEU A 21 46.19 -50.03 21.00
N VAL A 22 46.88 -50.24 19.88
CA VAL A 22 46.55 -49.58 18.60
C VAL A 22 45.17 -50.01 18.12
N CYS A 23 44.85 -51.31 18.13
CA CYS A 23 43.53 -51.81 17.76
C CYS A 23 42.41 -51.24 18.66
N TYR A 24 42.63 -51.15 19.98
CA TYR A 24 41.67 -50.51 20.89
C TYR A 24 41.50 -49.01 20.60
N SER A 25 42.58 -48.30 20.27
CA SER A 25 42.50 -46.87 19.91
C SER A 25 41.70 -46.66 18.61
N ILE A 26 41.83 -47.55 17.62
CA ILE A 26 41.04 -47.56 16.38
C ILE A 26 39.56 -47.78 16.70
N LEU A 27 39.24 -48.75 17.57
CA LEU A 27 37.86 -49.02 17.97
C LEU A 27 37.22 -47.86 18.77
N ILE A 28 37.97 -47.22 19.66
CA ILE A 28 37.51 -46.04 20.42
C ILE A 28 37.26 -44.87 19.47
N ALA A 29 38.20 -44.57 18.57
CA ALA A 29 38.03 -43.53 17.56
C ALA A 29 36.79 -43.80 16.70
N PHE A 30 36.62 -45.04 16.22
CA PHE A 30 35.45 -45.43 15.44
C PHE A 30 34.12 -45.28 16.22
N ALA A 31 34.06 -45.74 17.47
CA ALA A 31 32.86 -45.65 18.30
C ALA A 31 32.50 -44.20 18.69
N THR A 32 33.50 -43.39 19.03
CA THR A 32 33.31 -41.95 19.35
C THR A 32 32.82 -41.18 18.12
N SER A 33 33.34 -41.47 16.94
CA SER A 33 32.88 -40.85 15.69
C SER A 33 31.44 -41.24 15.33
N ILE A 34 31.04 -42.50 15.55
CA ILE A 34 29.63 -42.92 15.38
C ILE A 34 28.72 -42.19 16.38
N PHE A 35 29.16 -42.03 17.63
CA PHE A 35 28.41 -41.30 18.65
C PHE A 35 28.25 -39.82 18.30
N PHE A 36 29.29 -39.18 17.80
CA PHE A 36 29.27 -37.79 17.35
C PHE A 36 28.44 -37.58 16.08
N ALA A 37 28.49 -38.51 15.13
CA ALA A 37 27.61 -38.52 13.95
C ALA A 37 26.14 -38.61 14.38
N LYS A 38 25.77 -39.56 15.25
CA LYS A 38 24.39 -39.70 15.75
C LYS A 38 23.89 -38.49 16.54
N LYS A 39 24.79 -37.78 17.23
CA LYS A 39 24.45 -36.56 17.99
C LYS A 39 24.55 -35.27 17.17
N ASN A 40 24.92 -35.33 15.89
CA ASN A 40 25.17 -34.15 15.04
C ASN A 40 26.10 -33.12 15.71
N ARG A 41 27.19 -33.60 16.33
CA ARG A 41 28.20 -32.74 16.98
C ARG A 41 29.58 -33.02 16.37
N PHE A 42 30.40 -31.97 16.24
CA PHE A 42 31.75 -32.05 15.68
C PHE A 42 31.82 -32.69 14.26
N PRO A 43 31.12 -32.11 13.25
CA PRO A 43 31.13 -32.61 11.87
C PRO A 43 32.54 -32.78 11.29
N ALA A 44 33.44 -31.84 11.58
CA ALA A 44 34.83 -31.89 11.13
C ALA A 44 35.57 -33.14 11.63
N PHE A 45 35.33 -33.58 12.87
CA PHE A 45 35.94 -34.80 13.43
C PHE A 45 35.39 -36.07 12.77
N VAL A 46 34.06 -36.11 12.54
CA VAL A 46 33.40 -37.23 11.85
C VAL A 46 33.92 -37.40 10.43
N ASN A 47 34.10 -36.29 9.69
CA ASN A 47 34.64 -36.30 8.32
C ASN A 47 36.13 -36.68 8.28
N TYR A 48 36.91 -36.29 9.29
CA TYR A 48 38.33 -36.64 9.39
C TYR A 48 38.59 -38.09 9.86
N THR A 49 37.59 -38.75 10.45
CA THR A 49 37.72 -40.07 11.07
C THR A 49 38.33 -41.16 10.17
N PRO A 50 37.92 -41.33 8.89
CA PRO A 50 38.54 -42.33 8.02
C PRO A 50 40.04 -42.15 7.83
N SER A 51 40.51 -40.89 7.78
CA SER A 51 41.94 -40.60 7.67
C SER A 51 42.65 -40.93 8.99
N LEU A 52 42.07 -40.52 10.12
CA LEU A 52 42.60 -40.81 11.45
C LEU A 52 42.76 -42.31 11.72
N LEU A 53 41.77 -43.14 11.38
CA LEU A 53 41.82 -44.60 11.58
C LEU A 53 42.94 -45.26 10.78
N THR A 54 43.15 -44.81 9.54
CA THR A 54 44.26 -45.29 8.70
C THR A 54 45.61 -44.84 9.25
N THR A 55 45.73 -43.58 9.67
CA THR A 55 46.98 -43.04 10.24
C THR A 55 47.36 -43.73 11.55
N ILE A 56 46.40 -44.02 12.43
CA ILE A 56 46.64 -44.80 13.65
C ILE A 56 47.11 -46.22 13.30
N GLY A 57 46.51 -46.87 12.29
CA GLY A 57 46.94 -48.19 11.81
C GLY A 57 48.37 -48.20 11.27
N ILE A 58 48.73 -47.20 10.45
CA ILE A 58 50.08 -47.00 9.92
C ILE A 58 51.09 -46.77 11.05
N PHE A 59 50.73 -45.93 12.03
CA PHE A 59 51.56 -45.67 13.22
C PHE A 59 51.86 -46.96 14.01
N GLY A 60 50.86 -47.82 14.18
CA GLY A 60 51.05 -49.13 14.82
C GLY A 60 52.05 -50.02 14.10
N THR A 61 52.01 -50.05 12.75
CA THR A 61 52.94 -50.84 11.96
C THR A 61 54.38 -50.35 12.10
N PHE A 62 54.61 -49.05 12.02
CA PHE A 62 55.95 -48.48 12.21
C PHE A 62 56.48 -48.71 13.63
N THR A 63 55.61 -48.60 14.64
CA THR A 63 55.98 -48.84 16.04
C THR A 63 56.33 -50.32 16.27
N GLY A 64 55.56 -51.26 15.70
CA GLY A 64 55.84 -52.68 15.81
C GLY A 64 57.14 -53.11 15.11
N ILE A 65 57.44 -52.53 13.94
CA ILE A 65 58.74 -52.74 13.25
C ILE A 65 59.89 -52.19 14.09
N ALA A 66 59.72 -51.01 14.69
CA ALA A 66 60.74 -50.42 15.57
C ALA A 66 61.05 -51.30 16.79
N ILE A 67 60.02 -51.86 17.44
CA ILE A 67 60.22 -52.80 18.57
C ILE A 67 60.93 -54.08 18.11
N GLY A 68 60.53 -54.63 16.95
CA GLY A 68 61.19 -55.82 16.39
C GLY A 68 62.67 -55.59 16.08
N LEU A 69 63.04 -54.38 15.61
CA LEU A 69 64.43 -54.01 15.38
C LEU A 69 65.23 -53.77 16.67
N LEU A 70 64.59 -53.24 17.72
CA LEU A 70 65.23 -53.02 19.03
C LEU A 70 65.53 -54.32 19.77
N MET A 71 64.71 -55.36 19.57
CA MET A 71 64.91 -56.70 20.13
C MET A 71 65.87 -57.58 19.30
N PHE A 72 66.42 -57.06 18.19
CA PHE A 72 67.30 -57.81 17.31
C PHE A 72 68.71 -57.96 17.89
N ASP A 73 69.08 -59.17 18.27
CA ASP A 73 70.41 -59.49 18.77
C ASP A 73 71.30 -60.04 17.64
N HIS A 74 72.29 -59.24 17.24
CA HIS A 74 73.31 -59.62 16.25
C HIS A 74 74.14 -60.86 16.62
N THR A 75 74.13 -61.29 17.89
CA THR A 75 74.84 -62.49 18.36
C THR A 75 74.01 -63.78 18.27
N ASN A 76 72.67 -63.68 18.16
CA ASN A 76 71.74 -64.81 18.01
C ASN A 76 70.75 -64.58 16.86
N ILE A 77 71.29 -64.53 15.65
CA ILE A 77 70.56 -64.19 14.43
C ILE A 77 69.35 -65.09 14.20
N ASP A 78 69.46 -66.40 14.39
CA ASP A 78 68.37 -67.36 14.12
C ASP A 78 67.17 -67.16 15.08
N GLY A 79 67.43 -66.89 16.36
CA GLY A 79 66.39 -66.58 17.35
C GLY A 79 65.75 -65.22 17.11
N SER A 80 66.57 -64.20 16.86
CA SER A 80 66.12 -62.82 16.65
C SER A 80 65.36 -62.63 15.33
N ILE A 81 65.64 -63.41 14.27
CA ILE A 81 64.83 -63.40 13.04
C ILE A 81 63.41 -63.92 13.33
N SER A 82 63.27 -64.95 14.17
CA SER A 82 61.96 -65.50 14.51
C SER A 82 61.09 -64.48 15.26
N GLU A 83 61.68 -63.78 16.24
CA GLU A 83 61.00 -62.71 16.99
C GLU A 83 60.70 -61.48 16.13
N LEU A 84 61.61 -61.09 15.24
CA LEU A 84 61.40 -60.00 14.28
C LEU A 84 60.23 -60.30 13.34
N LEU A 85 60.15 -61.53 12.82
CA LEU A 85 59.06 -61.95 11.94
C LEU A 85 57.72 -62.02 12.67
N ALA A 86 57.72 -62.45 13.94
CA ALA A 86 56.53 -62.43 14.78
C ALA A 86 56.04 -60.99 15.05
N GLY A 87 56.95 -60.08 15.42
CA GLY A 87 56.64 -58.67 15.62
C GLY A 87 56.13 -57.98 14.35
N LEU A 88 56.75 -58.28 13.20
CA LEU A 88 56.35 -57.77 11.89
C LEU A 88 54.96 -58.28 11.48
N LYS A 89 54.68 -59.58 11.66
CA LYS A 89 53.35 -60.16 11.40
C LYS A 89 52.26 -59.43 12.17
N THR A 90 52.48 -59.20 13.46
CA THR A 90 51.52 -58.52 14.34
C THR A 90 51.38 -57.04 13.98
N ALA A 91 52.48 -56.37 13.62
CA ALA A 91 52.49 -54.98 13.14
C ALA A 91 51.74 -54.78 11.82
N PHE A 92 51.75 -55.76 10.92
CA PHE A 92 50.97 -55.69 9.67
C PHE A 92 49.46 -55.78 9.91
N ILE A 93 49.03 -56.56 10.93
CA ILE A 93 47.61 -56.74 11.26
C ILE A 93 46.98 -55.41 11.71
N THR A 94 47.72 -54.53 12.42
CA THR A 94 47.19 -53.23 12.88
C THR A 94 46.86 -52.27 11.73
N SER A 95 47.69 -52.25 10.69
CA SER A 95 47.43 -51.41 9.50
C SER A 95 46.29 -51.98 8.66
N LEU A 96 46.23 -53.31 8.49
CA LEU A 96 45.10 -53.96 7.83
C LEU A 96 43.78 -53.65 8.55
N PHE A 97 43.80 -53.69 9.89
CA PHE A 97 42.64 -53.36 10.72
C PHE A 97 42.22 -51.89 10.60
N GLY A 98 43.17 -50.96 10.58
CA GLY A 98 42.91 -49.52 10.38
C GLY A 98 42.31 -49.21 9.02
N ILE A 99 42.85 -49.80 7.95
CA ILE A 99 42.33 -49.65 6.58
C ILE A 99 40.94 -50.27 6.47
N PHE A 100 40.74 -51.48 6.99
CA PHE A 100 39.43 -52.15 6.97
C PHE A 100 38.36 -51.32 7.67
N THR A 101 38.66 -50.81 8.87
CA THR A 101 37.73 -50.00 9.66
C THR A 101 37.46 -48.64 9.00
N SER A 102 38.45 -48.04 8.32
CA SER A 102 38.30 -46.82 7.52
C SER A 102 37.37 -47.02 6.32
N ILE A 103 37.54 -48.12 5.57
CA ILE A 103 36.65 -48.47 4.46
C ILE A 103 35.23 -48.70 4.98
N LEU A 104 35.07 -49.45 6.06
CA LEU A 104 33.78 -49.71 6.68
C LEU A 104 33.07 -48.39 7.08
N PHE A 105 33.81 -47.44 7.65
CA PHE A 105 33.26 -46.13 8.03
C PHE A 105 32.81 -45.31 6.80
N LYS A 106 33.60 -45.30 5.72
CA LYS A 106 33.22 -44.62 4.46
C LYS A 106 31.99 -45.24 3.82
N VAL A 107 31.86 -46.57 3.84
CA VAL A 107 30.66 -47.27 3.35
C VAL A 107 29.44 -46.84 4.16
N LEU A 108 29.54 -46.79 5.49
CA LEU A 108 28.44 -46.34 6.35
C LEU A 108 28.06 -44.86 6.14
N GLN A 109 29.02 -43.98 5.84
CA GLN A 109 28.74 -42.60 5.43
C GLN A 109 28.01 -42.54 4.08
N SER A 110 28.48 -43.30 3.08
CA SER A 110 27.88 -43.32 1.75
C SER A 110 26.45 -43.88 1.72
N LEU A 111 26.11 -44.76 2.67
CA LEU A 111 24.77 -45.32 2.85
C LEU A 111 23.81 -44.39 3.61
N GLY A 112 24.23 -43.17 3.99
CA GLY A 112 23.38 -42.20 4.69
C GLY A 112 23.10 -42.52 6.15
N LEU A 113 23.75 -43.55 6.72
CA LEU A 113 23.54 -43.97 8.12
C LEU A 113 24.29 -43.09 9.13
N LEU A 114 25.19 -42.21 8.67
CA LEU A 114 26.10 -41.38 9.47
C LEU A 114 26.17 -39.92 8.99
N GLU A 115 25.14 -39.40 8.31
CA GLU A 115 25.09 -38.00 7.87
C GLU A 115 25.29 -37.03 9.04
N SER A 116 26.36 -36.23 8.97
CA SER A 116 26.46 -35.01 9.76
C SER A 116 26.09 -33.85 8.84
N LYS A 117 25.10 -33.06 9.25
CA LYS A 117 24.69 -31.84 8.55
C LYS A 117 25.90 -30.92 8.39
N GLU A 118 26.32 -30.63 7.15
CA GLU A 118 27.36 -29.64 6.89
C GLU A 118 26.93 -28.30 7.51
N ILE A 119 27.74 -27.81 8.45
CA ILE A 119 27.65 -26.43 8.90
C ILE A 119 28.37 -25.63 7.82
N ILE A 120 27.57 -24.89 7.07
CA ILE A 120 28.01 -23.82 6.17
C ILE A 120 28.64 -22.76 7.09
N GLU A 121 29.96 -22.72 7.17
CA GLU A 121 30.71 -21.60 7.76
C GLU A 121 31.17 -20.70 6.61
N ASP A 122 30.70 -19.45 6.65
CA ASP A 122 30.83 -18.38 5.65
C ASP A 122 32.25 -17.81 5.49
N GLU A 123 33.25 -18.65 5.22
CA GLU A 123 34.55 -18.17 4.73
C GLU A 123 35.03 -19.04 3.57
N ILE A 124 34.58 -18.70 2.36
CA ILE A 124 35.08 -19.29 1.11
C ILE A 124 36.44 -18.66 0.83
N THR A 125 37.51 -19.24 1.37
CA THR A 125 38.89 -18.80 1.06
C THR A 125 39.31 -19.15 -0.36
N GLU A 126 38.73 -20.19 -0.97
CA GLU A 126 38.89 -20.53 -2.39
C GLU A 126 37.59 -21.13 -2.93
N ALA A 127 36.98 -20.48 -3.93
CA ALA A 127 35.78 -21.00 -4.60
C ALA A 127 36.18 -22.09 -5.59
N THR A 128 35.71 -23.33 -5.39
CA THR A 128 35.92 -24.38 -6.39
C THR A 128 34.94 -24.20 -7.58
N PRO A 129 35.26 -24.71 -8.78
CA PRO A 129 34.32 -24.71 -9.91
C PRO A 129 32.98 -25.40 -9.60
N VAL A 130 32.96 -26.32 -8.64
CA VAL A 130 31.74 -27.01 -8.18
C VAL A 130 30.87 -26.08 -7.33
N ASP A 131 31.48 -25.23 -6.50
CA ASP A 131 30.77 -24.23 -5.70
C ASP A 131 30.12 -23.17 -6.60
N ILE A 132 30.83 -22.74 -7.63
CA ILE A 132 30.31 -21.82 -8.65
C ILE A 132 29.13 -22.45 -9.40
N LEU A 133 29.25 -23.71 -9.85
CA LEU A 133 28.17 -24.41 -10.54
C LEU A 133 26.94 -24.59 -9.64
N ASN A 134 27.15 -24.87 -8.34
CA ASN A 134 26.06 -24.99 -7.38
C ASN A 134 25.38 -23.64 -7.11
N ALA A 135 26.15 -22.55 -6.98
CA ALA A 135 25.62 -21.20 -6.85
C ALA A 135 24.81 -20.78 -8.09
N ILE A 136 25.30 -21.07 -9.30
CA ILE A 136 24.58 -20.79 -10.56
C ILE A 136 23.29 -21.59 -10.65
N LYS A 137 23.31 -22.88 -10.30
CA LYS A 137 22.10 -23.72 -10.26
C LYS A 137 21.09 -23.22 -9.23
N GLN A 138 21.56 -22.77 -8.07
CA GLN A 138 20.70 -22.21 -7.02
C GLN A 138 20.09 -20.88 -7.47
N GLN A 139 20.87 -20.02 -8.14
CA GLN A 139 20.39 -18.77 -8.72
C GLN A 139 19.32 -19.03 -9.79
N GLY A 140 19.53 -20.01 -10.68
CA GLY A 140 18.54 -20.41 -11.68
C GLY A 140 17.19 -20.81 -11.07
N ARG A 141 17.20 -21.62 -10.00
CA ARG A 141 15.96 -22.01 -9.27
C ARG A 141 15.29 -20.82 -8.59
N SER A 142 16.06 -19.87 -8.06
CA SER A 142 15.51 -18.66 -7.44
C SER A 142 14.85 -17.75 -8.46
N ILE A 143 15.45 -17.59 -9.65
CA ILE A 143 14.87 -16.84 -10.76
C ILE A 143 13.58 -17.52 -11.26
N GLU A 144 13.58 -18.84 -11.39
CA GLU A 144 12.38 -19.60 -11.79
C GLU A 144 11.23 -19.42 -10.80
N ARG A 145 11.51 -19.42 -9.49
CA ARG A 145 10.51 -19.10 -8.46
C ARG A 145 9.99 -17.67 -8.57
N LEU A 146 10.86 -16.71 -8.86
CA LEU A 146 10.50 -15.30 -9.03
C LEU A 146 9.60 -15.12 -10.25
N VAL A 147 9.93 -15.73 -11.39
CA VAL A 147 9.09 -15.76 -12.59
C VAL A 147 7.73 -16.38 -12.30
N ASN A 148 7.67 -17.52 -11.61
CA ASN A 148 6.41 -18.16 -11.24
C ASN A 148 5.57 -17.32 -10.26
N THR A 149 6.19 -16.53 -9.39
CA THR A 149 5.47 -15.65 -8.45
C THR A 149 4.97 -14.38 -9.13
N ILE A 150 5.68 -13.87 -10.14
CA ILE A 150 5.28 -12.65 -10.86
C ILE A 150 4.25 -12.99 -11.95
N GLY A 151 4.51 -14.00 -12.78
CA GLY A 151 3.75 -14.28 -14.00
C GLY A 151 3.05 -15.64 -14.04
N GLY A 152 3.13 -16.47 -12.99
CA GLY A 152 2.47 -17.77 -12.96
C GLY A 152 0.95 -17.67 -12.84
N GLU A 153 0.23 -18.68 -13.32
CA GLU A 153 -1.23 -18.81 -13.18
C GLU A 153 -1.67 -19.25 -11.76
N GLN A 154 -0.75 -19.28 -10.79
CA GLN A 154 -1.08 -19.66 -9.42
C GLN A 154 -1.85 -18.53 -8.71
N ASP A 155 -2.76 -18.91 -7.81
CA ASP A 155 -3.62 -17.99 -7.05
C ASP A 155 -2.90 -16.86 -6.31
N LYS A 156 -1.58 -17.00 -6.07
CA LYS A 156 -0.75 -16.01 -5.38
C LYS A 156 0.14 -15.17 -6.31
N SER A 157 -0.05 -15.22 -7.63
CA SER A 157 0.76 -14.39 -8.53
C SER A 157 0.35 -12.92 -8.46
N LEU A 158 1.31 -12.02 -8.65
CA LEU A 158 1.05 -10.57 -8.63
C LEU A 158 0.04 -10.16 -9.71
N VAL A 159 0.09 -10.81 -10.88
CA VAL A 159 -0.86 -10.56 -11.97
C VAL A 159 -2.28 -10.96 -11.57
N ASN A 160 -2.46 -12.13 -10.94
CA ASN A 160 -3.78 -12.57 -10.47
C ASN A 160 -4.32 -11.66 -9.36
N LEU A 161 -3.45 -11.20 -8.45
CA LEU A 161 -3.83 -10.27 -7.39
C LEU A 161 -4.28 -8.90 -7.95
N MET A 162 -3.60 -8.40 -8.98
CA MET A 162 -4.03 -7.19 -9.70
C MET A 162 -5.36 -7.38 -10.43
N GLN A 163 -5.59 -8.56 -11.01
CA GLN A 163 -6.85 -8.88 -11.68
C GLN A 163 -8.02 -8.95 -10.69
N LEU A 164 -7.81 -9.56 -9.52
CA LEU A 164 -8.79 -9.59 -8.42
C LEU A 164 -9.09 -8.19 -7.89
N MET A 165 -8.06 -7.38 -7.60
CA MET A 165 -8.28 -5.98 -7.17
C MET A 165 -9.07 -5.18 -8.21
N ARG A 166 -8.78 -5.35 -9.50
CA ARG A 166 -9.55 -4.67 -10.56
C ARG A 166 -11.01 -5.12 -10.57
N SER A 167 -11.27 -6.41 -10.31
CA SER A 167 -12.64 -6.92 -10.17
C SER A 167 -13.34 -6.30 -8.98
N ASP A 168 -12.70 -6.30 -7.81
CA ASP A 168 -13.26 -5.75 -6.57
C ASP A 168 -13.56 -4.24 -6.69
N ILE A 169 -12.68 -3.48 -7.35
CA ILE A 169 -12.89 -2.06 -7.63
C ILE A 169 -14.12 -1.87 -8.51
N ASN A 170 -14.27 -2.69 -9.55
CA ASN A 170 -15.40 -2.58 -10.48
C ASN A 170 -16.73 -2.95 -9.80
N ASP A 171 -16.74 -4.00 -8.98
CA ASP A 171 -17.92 -4.41 -8.21
C ASP A 171 -18.32 -3.38 -7.15
N ASN A 172 -17.33 -2.75 -6.51
CA ASN A 172 -17.57 -1.65 -5.56
C ASN A 172 -18.12 -0.41 -6.28
N GLN A 173 -17.58 -0.06 -7.45
CA GLN A 173 -18.10 1.04 -8.27
C GLN A 173 -19.54 0.79 -8.71
N LYS A 174 -19.87 -0.43 -9.14
CA LYS A 174 -21.23 -0.83 -9.51
C LYS A 174 -22.21 -0.75 -8.32
N SER A 175 -21.76 -1.15 -7.13
CA SER A 175 -22.55 -1.05 -5.89
C SER A 175 -22.80 0.41 -5.49
N SER A 176 -21.80 1.27 -5.64
CA SER A 176 -21.91 2.71 -5.39
C SER A 176 -22.88 3.39 -6.36
N ILE A 177 -22.84 3.04 -7.65
CA ILE A 177 -23.80 3.52 -8.65
C ILE A 177 -25.22 3.10 -8.29
N LYS A 178 -25.41 1.84 -7.87
CA LYS A 178 -26.73 1.33 -7.48
C LYS A 178 -27.29 2.07 -6.26
N PHE A 179 -26.47 2.33 -5.24
CA PHE A 179 -26.87 3.11 -4.06
C PHE A 179 -27.26 4.55 -4.44
N ALA A 180 -26.49 5.21 -5.31
CA ALA A 180 -26.81 6.55 -5.79
C ALA A 180 -28.14 6.58 -6.56
N GLN A 181 -28.43 5.54 -7.35
CA GLN A 181 -29.67 5.40 -8.10
C GLN A 181 -30.88 5.17 -7.18
N GLU A 182 -30.78 4.27 -6.20
CA GLU A 182 -31.83 4.05 -5.18
C GLU A 182 -32.09 5.32 -4.34
N SER A 183 -31.03 6.07 -4.00
CA SER A 183 -31.18 7.35 -3.30
C SER A 183 -31.90 8.40 -4.16
N SER A 184 -31.66 8.43 -5.48
CA SER A 184 -32.36 9.32 -6.40
C SER A 184 -33.84 8.98 -6.52
N GLU A 185 -34.20 7.69 -6.56
CA GLU A 185 -35.59 7.23 -6.58
C GLU A 185 -36.33 7.61 -5.29
N ASN A 186 -35.69 7.43 -4.13
CA ASN A 186 -36.26 7.84 -2.84
C ASN A 186 -36.50 9.36 -2.76
N LEU A 187 -35.61 10.18 -3.32
CA LEU A 187 -35.79 11.64 -3.37
C LEU A 187 -36.98 12.04 -4.26
N ILE A 188 -37.20 11.33 -5.36
CA ILE A 188 -38.37 11.54 -6.23
C ILE A 188 -39.65 11.22 -5.44
N GLU A 189 -39.71 10.11 -4.72
CA GLU A 189 -40.89 9.72 -3.92
C GLU A 189 -41.19 10.73 -2.80
N ILE A 190 -40.16 11.25 -2.13
CA ILE A 190 -40.31 12.31 -1.12
C ILE A 190 -40.92 13.56 -1.75
N ASN A 191 -40.44 13.96 -2.93
CA ASN A 191 -40.93 15.16 -3.60
C ASN A 191 -42.42 15.01 -3.99
N THR A 192 -42.81 13.83 -4.49
CA THR A 192 -44.22 13.51 -4.78
C THR A 192 -45.11 13.57 -3.54
N LYS A 193 -44.62 13.11 -2.37
CA LYS A 193 -45.38 13.20 -1.11
C LYS A 193 -45.53 14.65 -0.62
N ILE A 194 -44.51 15.49 -0.82
CA ILE A 194 -44.57 16.92 -0.48
C ILE A 194 -45.60 17.65 -1.35
N GLU A 195 -45.62 17.39 -2.66
CA GLU A 195 -46.64 17.96 -3.56
C GLU A 195 -48.07 17.54 -3.16
N ALA A 196 -48.27 16.27 -2.81
CA ALA A 196 -49.56 15.77 -2.34
C ALA A 196 -50.00 16.45 -1.03
N GLN A 197 -49.08 16.65 -0.08
CA GLN A 197 -49.36 17.34 1.18
C GLN A 197 -49.77 18.81 0.95
N HIS A 198 -49.10 19.49 0.01
CA HIS A 198 -49.38 20.88 -0.29
C HIS A 198 -50.80 21.08 -0.85
N ASN A 199 -51.26 20.16 -1.71
CA ASN A 199 -52.63 20.17 -2.23
C ASN A 199 -53.69 19.97 -1.13
N VAL A 200 -53.44 19.07 -0.17
CA VAL A 200 -54.35 18.85 0.97
C VAL A 200 -54.43 20.08 1.88
N PHE A 201 -53.30 20.77 2.10
CA PHE A 201 -53.25 21.99 2.89
C PHE A 201 -54.05 23.14 2.24
N ASN A 202 -53.94 23.30 0.93
CA ASN A 202 -54.70 24.32 0.19
C ASN A 202 -56.22 24.07 0.28
N GLN A 203 -56.66 22.82 0.16
CA GLN A 203 -58.07 22.46 0.37
C GLN A 203 -58.59 22.80 1.77
N PHE A 204 -57.79 22.54 2.81
CA PHE A 204 -58.15 22.91 4.18
C PHE A 204 -58.30 24.42 4.35
N SER A 205 -57.39 25.20 3.76
CA SER A 205 -57.43 26.67 3.81
C SER A 205 -58.70 27.23 3.17
N ASP A 206 -59.13 26.68 2.03
CA ASP A 206 -60.33 27.12 1.34
C ASP A 206 -61.61 26.83 2.16
N GLU A 207 -61.73 25.64 2.76
CA GLU A 207 -62.85 25.31 3.64
C GLU A 207 -62.93 26.22 4.87
N LEU A 208 -61.78 26.51 5.49
CA LEU A 208 -61.70 27.40 6.65
C LEU A 208 -62.22 28.80 6.29
N TRP A 209 -61.89 29.28 5.09
CA TRP A 209 -62.28 30.63 4.68
C TRP A 209 -63.80 30.72 4.45
N ILE A 210 -64.39 29.72 3.81
CA ILE A 210 -65.85 29.63 3.64
C ILE A 210 -66.58 29.68 4.99
N LYS A 211 -66.10 28.93 5.99
CA LYS A 211 -66.71 28.91 7.33
C LYS A 211 -66.63 30.23 8.08
N MET A 212 -65.53 30.97 7.90
CA MET A 212 -65.36 32.30 8.52
C MET A 212 -66.22 33.37 7.84
N GLN A 213 -66.44 33.29 6.52
CA GLN A 213 -67.33 34.19 5.79
C GLN A 213 -68.80 33.98 6.21
N ASP A 214 -69.26 32.73 6.32
CA ASP A 214 -70.62 32.39 6.80
C ASP A 214 -70.89 32.96 8.21
N PHE A 215 -69.88 32.90 9.09
CA PHE A 215 -69.97 33.46 10.44
C PHE A 215 -70.10 34.99 10.44
N SER A 216 -69.38 35.67 9.54
CA SER A 216 -69.44 37.13 9.38
C SER A 216 -70.80 37.60 8.84
N ASP A 217 -71.38 36.87 7.88
CA ASP A 217 -72.69 37.22 7.31
C ASP A 217 -73.83 37.07 8.32
N MET A 218 -73.73 36.09 9.24
CA MET A 218 -74.72 35.88 10.30
C MET A 218 -74.72 37.00 11.35
N LEU A 219 -73.56 37.61 11.63
CA LEU A 219 -73.44 38.75 12.54
C LEU A 219 -74.01 40.06 11.97
N SER A 220 -74.08 40.18 10.64
CA SER A 220 -74.44 41.45 9.98
C SER A 220 -75.96 41.71 9.86
N LYS A 221 -76.86 40.76 10.17
CA LYS A 221 -78.26 40.82 9.69
C LYS A 221 -79.39 40.81 10.73
N SER A 222 -79.20 41.19 12.01
CA SER A 222 -80.32 41.03 12.99
C SER A 222 -80.43 42.01 14.16
N ALA A 223 -80.37 43.33 13.97
CA ALA A 223 -80.61 44.23 15.12
C ALA A 223 -81.45 45.52 14.94
N THR A 224 -81.75 46.01 13.74
CA THR A 224 -82.09 47.45 13.65
C THR A 224 -83.33 47.86 12.83
N GLU A 225 -83.92 47.01 12.00
CA GLU A 225 -85.03 47.44 11.11
C GLU A 225 -86.43 47.25 11.69
N THR A 226 -86.68 46.27 12.55
CA THR A 226 -88.05 45.87 12.93
C THR A 226 -88.71 46.80 13.97
N VAL A 227 -87.96 47.69 14.62
CA VAL A 227 -88.42 48.50 15.76
C VAL A 227 -88.94 49.89 15.34
N ILE A 228 -88.46 50.43 14.21
CA ILE A 228 -88.74 51.82 13.82
C ILE A 228 -90.10 51.96 13.10
N GLU A 229 -90.61 50.89 12.49
CA GLU A 229 -91.85 50.93 11.69
C GLU A 229 -93.12 50.86 12.55
N ALA A 230 -93.05 50.27 13.75
CA ALA A 230 -94.18 50.13 14.68
C ALA A 230 -94.61 51.46 15.35
N LEU A 231 -93.71 52.44 15.48
CA LEU A 231 -93.98 53.72 16.15
C LEU A 231 -94.72 54.73 15.28
N LYS A 232 -94.67 54.59 13.95
CA LYS A 232 -95.22 55.57 13.00
C LYS A 232 -96.74 55.45 12.80
N GLN A 233 -97.28 54.25 12.95
CA GLN A 233 -98.71 53.95 12.76
C GLN A 233 -99.58 54.55 13.88
N VAL A 234 -99.07 54.55 15.12
CA VAL A 234 -99.83 54.90 16.35
C VAL A 234 -100.22 56.37 16.44
N ILE A 235 -99.42 57.27 15.85
CA ILE A 235 -99.70 58.72 15.88
C ILE A 235 -100.80 59.12 14.89
N THR A 236 -101.03 58.32 13.84
CA THR A 236 -102.02 58.63 12.81
C THR A 236 -103.44 58.31 13.28
N ASP A 237 -103.61 57.22 14.06
CA ASP A 237 -104.91 56.78 14.58
C ASP A 237 -105.47 57.70 15.68
N PHE A 238 -104.60 58.49 16.33
CA PHE A 238 -104.96 59.36 17.45
C PHE A 238 -105.83 60.56 17.04
N ASN A 239 -105.67 61.07 15.81
CA ASN A 239 -106.37 62.30 15.37
C ASN A 239 -107.80 62.07 14.86
N HIS A 240 -108.23 60.82 14.64
CA HIS A 240 -109.52 60.54 14.00
C HIS A 240 -110.71 60.46 14.99
N ASN A 241 -110.49 60.11 16.26
CA ASN A 241 -111.56 59.60 17.14
C ASN A 241 -112.13 60.59 18.17
N LEU A 242 -111.92 61.90 18.02
CA LEU A 242 -112.19 62.85 19.11
C LEU A 242 -113.65 63.35 19.24
N THR A 243 -114.59 62.98 18.36
CA THR A 243 -115.86 63.75 18.26
C THR A 243 -117.16 63.02 18.69
N GLU A 244 -117.19 61.72 19.02
CA GLU A 244 -118.50 61.03 19.26
C GLU A 244 -118.69 60.19 20.53
N GLN A 245 -117.66 59.82 21.30
CA GLN A 245 -117.81 58.69 22.27
C GLN A 245 -117.92 59.05 23.76
N PHE A 246 -118.50 60.20 24.15
CA PHE A 246 -118.63 60.55 25.57
C PHE A 246 -119.62 59.71 26.41
N GLY A 247 -120.37 58.77 25.80
CA GLY A 247 -121.22 57.81 26.52
C GLY A 247 -120.59 56.41 26.68
N GLU A 248 -120.02 55.85 25.61
CA GLU A 248 -119.29 54.57 25.62
C GLU A 248 -117.98 54.66 26.43
N ASN A 249 -117.36 55.85 26.47
CA ASN A 249 -116.10 56.07 27.21
C ASN A 249 -116.18 55.72 28.69
N PHE A 250 -117.31 55.88 29.40
CA PHE A 250 -117.36 55.50 30.83
C PHE A 250 -117.42 53.99 31.05
N LYS A 251 -117.95 53.23 30.08
CA LYS A 251 -117.98 51.77 30.14
C LYS A 251 -116.62 51.20 29.75
N GLN A 252 -115.99 51.75 28.72
CA GLN A 252 -114.61 51.47 28.36
C GLN A 252 -113.62 51.95 29.42
N LEU A 253 -113.88 53.04 30.16
CA LEU A 253 -113.04 53.51 31.25
C LEU A 253 -113.00 52.49 32.39
N ASN A 254 -114.13 51.87 32.74
CA ASN A 254 -114.15 50.84 33.78
C ASN A 254 -113.38 49.57 33.36
N GLU A 255 -113.51 49.15 32.10
CA GLU A 255 -112.68 48.05 31.57
C GLU A 255 -111.20 48.46 31.42
N SER A 256 -110.91 49.70 31.04
CA SER A 256 -109.54 50.25 30.98
C SER A 256 -108.92 50.34 32.37
N VAL A 257 -109.70 50.60 33.43
CA VAL A 257 -109.25 50.57 34.82
C VAL A 257 -108.94 49.13 35.26
N LYS A 258 -109.74 48.13 34.84
CA LYS A 258 -109.40 46.71 35.08
C LYS A 258 -108.16 46.27 34.32
N GLU A 259 -108.03 46.65 33.05
CA GLU A 259 -106.84 46.38 32.26
C GLU A 259 -105.62 47.15 32.79
N LEU A 260 -105.80 48.32 33.42
CA LEU A 260 -104.75 49.02 34.18
C LEU A 260 -104.32 48.23 35.42
N VAL A 261 -105.25 47.59 36.13
CA VAL A 261 -104.91 46.72 37.28
C VAL A 261 -104.19 45.46 36.81
N LYS A 262 -104.63 44.82 35.72
CA LYS A 262 -103.89 43.71 35.10
C LYS A 262 -102.52 44.15 34.59
N TRP A 263 -102.43 45.33 33.97
CA TRP A 263 -101.17 45.92 33.55
C TRP A 263 -100.28 46.19 34.76
N GLN A 264 -100.83 46.62 35.89
CA GLN A 264 -100.07 46.87 37.11
C GLN A 264 -99.53 45.57 37.72
N ASP A 265 -100.30 44.49 37.71
CA ASP A 265 -99.83 43.15 38.09
C ASP A 265 -98.75 42.63 37.11
N ASN A 266 -98.98 42.73 35.80
CA ASN A 266 -97.99 42.33 34.80
C ASN A 266 -96.71 43.20 34.86
N TYR A 267 -96.83 44.49 35.15
CA TYR A 267 -95.71 45.42 35.29
C TYR A 267 -94.91 45.14 36.57
N LYS A 268 -95.57 44.70 37.64
CA LYS A 268 -94.90 44.20 38.84
C LYS A 268 -94.07 42.95 38.53
N ASP A 269 -94.60 42.02 37.75
CA ASP A 269 -93.86 40.82 37.32
C ASP A 269 -92.69 41.19 36.40
N GLN A 270 -92.90 42.09 35.43
CA GLN A 270 -91.81 42.61 34.58
C GLN A 270 -90.73 43.34 35.37
N LEU A 271 -91.10 44.12 36.39
CA LEU A 271 -90.13 44.75 37.29
C LEU A 271 -89.35 43.70 38.10
N SER A 272 -90.00 42.61 38.51
CA SER A 272 -89.33 41.51 39.20
C SER A 272 -88.32 40.80 38.29
N ASP A 273 -88.69 40.51 37.04
CA ASP A 273 -87.80 39.93 36.04
C ASP A 273 -86.65 40.87 35.68
N MET A 274 -86.93 42.17 35.55
CA MET A 274 -85.93 43.20 35.29
C MET A 274 -84.92 43.30 36.44
N ILE A 275 -85.37 43.20 37.70
CA ILE A 275 -84.49 43.18 38.88
C ILE A 275 -83.57 41.95 38.84
N GLU A 276 -84.09 40.78 38.46
CA GLU A 276 -83.27 39.56 38.34
C GLU A 276 -82.25 39.67 37.20
N GLN A 277 -82.65 40.21 36.04
CA GLN A 277 -81.73 40.49 34.93
C GLN A 277 -80.66 41.53 35.32
N TYR A 278 -81.03 42.55 36.08
CA TYR A 278 -80.08 43.55 36.59
C TYR A 278 -79.05 42.90 37.51
N LYS A 279 -79.48 41.96 38.36
CA LYS A 279 -78.60 41.19 39.25
C LYS A 279 -77.63 40.32 38.46
N GLN A 280 -78.08 39.64 37.40
CA GLN A 280 -77.21 38.88 36.50
C GLN A 280 -76.20 39.79 35.77
N GLY A 281 -76.64 40.96 35.33
CA GLY A 281 -75.75 41.97 34.72
C GLY A 281 -74.64 42.43 35.67
N VAL A 282 -74.97 42.66 36.95
CA VAL A 282 -73.97 43.01 37.98
C VAL A 282 -72.97 41.87 38.20
N VAL A 283 -73.41 40.61 38.19
CA VAL A 283 -72.51 39.44 38.29
C VAL A 283 -71.58 39.35 37.08
N ALA A 284 -72.09 39.51 35.86
CA ALA A 284 -71.29 39.47 34.63
C ALA A 284 -70.23 40.58 34.58
N ILE A 285 -70.56 41.79 35.05
CA ILE A 285 -69.60 42.91 35.17
C ILE A 285 -68.49 42.55 36.17
N THR A 286 -68.84 41.91 37.29
CA THR A 286 -67.87 41.47 38.31
C THR A 286 -66.94 40.37 37.76
N GLU A 287 -67.44 39.43 36.96
CA GLU A 287 -66.59 38.43 36.29
C GLU A 287 -65.70 39.03 35.20
N THR A 288 -66.20 40.04 34.50
CA THR A 288 -65.42 40.78 33.50
C THR A 288 -64.28 41.56 34.17
N GLU A 289 -64.54 42.22 35.31
CA GLU A 289 -63.51 42.87 36.14
C GLU A 289 -62.40 41.87 36.51
N LYS A 290 -62.78 40.69 37.00
CA LYS A 290 -61.82 39.64 37.38
C LYS A 290 -60.99 39.14 36.19
N SER A 291 -61.61 39.00 35.02
CA SER A 291 -60.92 38.58 33.79
C SER A 291 -59.93 39.65 33.30
N VAL A 292 -60.32 40.92 33.35
CA VAL A 292 -59.44 42.06 33.00
C VAL A 292 -58.28 42.18 33.98
N ALA A 293 -58.49 41.93 35.29
CA ALA A 293 -57.44 41.89 36.28
C ALA A 293 -56.43 40.75 36.02
N ASN A 294 -56.90 39.59 35.57
CA ASN A 294 -56.03 38.47 35.15
C ASN A 294 -55.22 38.82 33.89
N ILE A 295 -55.83 39.40 32.86
CA ILE A 295 -55.12 39.86 31.65
C ILE A 295 -54.04 40.88 32.01
N SER A 296 -54.34 41.82 32.91
CA SER A 296 -53.38 42.81 33.40
C SER A 296 -52.20 42.15 34.12
N THR A 297 -52.46 41.09 34.88
CA THR A 297 -51.41 40.35 35.61
C THR A 297 -50.51 39.56 34.65
N GLU A 298 -51.10 38.82 33.71
CA GLU A 298 -50.34 38.04 32.71
C GLU A 298 -49.56 38.94 31.73
N SER A 299 -50.10 40.11 31.39
CA SER A 299 -49.42 41.08 30.53
C SER A 299 -48.12 41.64 31.14
N LYS A 300 -47.92 41.49 32.46
CA LYS A 300 -46.65 41.86 33.13
C LYS A 300 -45.49 40.92 32.81
N ILE A 301 -45.74 39.77 32.20
CA ILE A 301 -44.69 38.83 31.75
C ILE A 301 -44.05 39.29 30.42
N ILE A 302 -44.79 40.03 29.58
CA ILE A 302 -44.32 40.50 28.26
C ILE A 302 -43.04 41.35 28.35
N PRO A 303 -42.88 42.31 29.30
CA PRO A 303 -41.62 43.01 29.48
C PRO A 303 -40.44 42.10 29.87
N SER A 304 -40.71 41.01 30.61
CA SER A 304 -39.69 40.04 31.00
C SER A 304 -39.19 39.26 29.79
N THR A 305 -40.10 38.74 28.96
CA THR A 305 -39.74 38.02 27.74
C THR A 305 -39.07 38.92 26.70
N MET A 306 -39.39 40.22 26.68
CA MET A 306 -38.67 41.20 25.86
C MET A 306 -37.24 41.47 26.35
N ASN A 307 -36.97 41.35 27.65
CA ASN A 307 -35.61 41.40 28.19
C ASN A 307 -34.81 40.14 27.80
N ASP A 308 -35.42 38.96 27.86
CA ASP A 308 -34.78 37.71 27.43
C ASP A 308 -34.44 37.75 25.92
N LEU A 309 -35.37 38.29 25.11
CA LEU A 309 -35.12 38.49 23.67
C LEU A 309 -33.94 39.43 23.41
N LYS A 310 -33.79 40.49 24.22
CA LYS A 310 -32.65 41.41 24.13
C LYS A 310 -31.32 40.70 24.43
N GLU A 311 -31.30 39.77 25.38
CA GLU A 311 -30.12 38.97 25.67
C GLU A 311 -29.76 38.07 24.47
N VAL A 312 -30.75 37.39 23.89
CA VAL A 312 -30.57 36.58 22.67
C VAL A 312 -30.04 37.42 21.50
N MET A 313 -30.60 38.62 21.28
CA MET A 313 -30.11 39.53 20.23
C MET A 313 -28.66 39.97 20.46
N THR A 314 -28.25 40.13 21.73
CA THR A 314 -26.88 40.51 22.08
C THR A 314 -25.89 39.37 21.78
N VAL A 315 -26.27 38.12 22.12
CA VAL A 315 -25.47 36.93 21.77
C VAL A 315 -25.37 36.75 20.27
N ASN A 316 -26.47 36.92 19.54
CA ASN A 316 -26.47 36.80 18.08
C ASN A 316 -25.56 37.85 17.41
N LYS A 317 -25.58 39.09 17.92
CA LYS A 317 -24.64 40.14 17.47
C LYS A 317 -23.18 39.74 17.68
N HIS A 318 -22.84 39.17 18.84
CA HIS A 318 -21.49 38.67 19.10
C HIS A 318 -21.10 37.52 18.14
N GLN A 319 -22.05 36.64 17.77
CA GLN A 319 -21.78 35.58 16.80
C GLN A 319 -21.52 36.12 15.39
N LEU A 320 -22.22 37.18 14.98
CA LEU A 320 -21.97 37.87 13.71
C LEU A 320 -20.57 38.50 13.67
N ASP A 321 -20.17 39.16 14.76
CA ASP A 321 -18.84 39.79 14.86
C ASP A 321 -17.72 38.72 14.77
N GLU A 322 -17.91 37.54 15.37
CA GLU A 322 -16.93 36.44 15.28
C GLU A 322 -16.89 35.80 13.88
N LEU A 323 -18.03 35.71 13.19
CA LEU A 323 -18.11 35.24 11.80
C LEU A 323 -17.33 36.17 10.85
N GLU A 324 -17.46 37.49 11.03
CA GLU A 324 -16.69 38.48 10.27
C GLU A 324 -15.18 38.29 10.48
N ARG A 325 -14.78 37.99 11.73
CA ARG A 325 -13.40 37.68 12.09
C ARG A 325 -12.86 36.41 11.40
N HIS A 326 -13.68 35.37 11.30
CA HIS A 326 -13.33 34.15 10.57
C HIS A 326 -13.19 34.38 9.07
N LEU A 327 -14.03 35.24 8.48
CA LEU A 327 -13.93 35.63 7.07
C LEU A 327 -12.63 36.40 6.80
N GLU A 328 -12.19 37.26 7.72
CA GLU A 328 -10.91 37.96 7.60
C GLU A 328 -9.72 36.98 7.67
N ALA A 329 -9.75 35.98 8.56
CA ALA A 329 -8.72 34.94 8.60
C ALA A 329 -8.67 34.11 7.30
N PHE A 330 -9.83 33.88 6.66
CA PHE A 330 -9.89 33.20 5.36
C PHE A 330 -9.27 34.02 4.23
N LYS A 331 -9.45 35.35 4.27
CA LYS A 331 -8.81 36.29 3.35
C LYS A 331 -7.29 36.26 3.50
N ASP A 332 -6.77 36.22 4.73
CA ASP A 332 -5.33 36.09 4.99
C ASP A 332 -4.75 34.78 4.44
N ILE A 333 -5.47 33.66 4.60
CA ILE A 333 -5.05 32.35 4.04
C ILE A 333 -5.00 32.42 2.51
N ARG A 334 -6.01 33.02 1.88
CA ARG A 334 -6.03 33.23 0.43
C ARG A 334 -4.81 34.04 -0.02
N ASP A 335 -4.53 35.16 0.66
CA ASP A 335 -3.45 36.05 0.27
C ASP A 335 -2.08 35.36 0.39
N LYS A 336 -1.85 34.58 1.47
CA LYS A 336 -0.63 33.76 1.60
C LYS A 336 -0.53 32.63 0.57
N ALA A 337 -1.65 32.01 0.21
CA ALA A 337 -1.65 30.99 -0.84
C ALA A 337 -1.31 31.59 -2.21
N VAL A 338 -1.79 32.80 -2.50
CA VAL A 338 -1.45 33.54 -3.72
C VAL A 338 0.05 33.91 -3.76
N GLU A 339 0.65 34.27 -2.62
CA GLU A 339 2.09 34.55 -2.52
C GLU A 339 2.98 33.30 -2.66
N ALA A 340 2.50 32.11 -2.27
CA ALA A 340 3.28 30.87 -2.35
C ALA A 340 3.43 30.31 -3.77
N VAL A 341 2.47 30.59 -4.66
CA VAL A 341 2.47 30.08 -6.05
C VAL A 341 3.70 30.55 -6.86
N PRO A 342 4.09 31.84 -6.83
CA PRO A 342 5.33 32.32 -7.44
C PRO A 342 6.61 31.65 -6.92
N GLU A 343 6.72 31.41 -5.60
CA GLU A 343 7.88 30.76 -4.98
C GLU A 343 8.02 29.32 -5.47
N ILE A 344 6.93 28.56 -5.50
CA ILE A 344 6.91 27.19 -6.04
C ILE A 344 7.40 27.19 -7.50
N ARG A 345 6.91 28.13 -8.31
CA ARG A 345 7.34 28.25 -9.72
C ARG A 345 8.83 28.55 -9.83
N LYS A 346 9.36 29.45 -8.99
CA LYS A 346 10.79 29.78 -8.96
C LYS A 346 11.64 28.56 -8.59
N GLN A 347 11.23 27.78 -7.57
CA GLN A 347 11.94 26.56 -7.19
C GLN A 347 11.94 25.51 -8.32
N ILE A 348 10.82 25.36 -9.02
CA ILE A 348 10.70 24.47 -10.17
C ILE A 348 11.64 24.91 -11.29
N ASP A 349 11.68 26.20 -11.62
CA ASP A 349 12.57 26.75 -12.66
C ASP A 349 14.06 26.54 -12.30
N GLU A 350 14.46 26.78 -11.05
CA GLU A 350 15.83 26.51 -10.57
C GLU A 350 16.20 25.02 -10.65
N THR A 351 15.25 24.14 -10.30
CA THR A 351 15.46 22.69 -10.37
C THR A 351 15.64 22.22 -11.82
N VAL A 352 14.80 22.70 -12.73
CA VAL A 352 14.88 22.39 -14.17
C VAL A 352 16.20 22.89 -14.77
N SER A 353 16.65 24.08 -14.38
CA SER A 353 17.94 24.62 -14.81
C SER A 353 19.11 23.73 -14.36
N THR A 354 19.10 23.30 -13.09
CA THR A 354 20.15 22.46 -12.51
C THR A 354 20.21 21.07 -13.17
N ILE A 355 19.04 20.49 -13.47
CA ILE A 355 18.93 19.23 -14.22
C ILE A 355 19.51 19.40 -15.63
N THR A 356 19.17 20.49 -16.31
CA THR A 356 19.65 20.76 -17.68
C THR A 356 21.17 20.86 -17.73
N GLU A 357 21.78 21.55 -16.76
CA GLU A 357 23.24 21.66 -16.67
C GLU A 357 23.90 20.31 -16.39
N SER A 358 23.32 19.51 -15.49
CA SER A 358 23.80 18.16 -15.17
C SER A 358 23.74 17.22 -16.37
N VAL A 359 22.67 17.29 -17.16
CA VAL A 359 22.51 16.52 -18.40
C VAL A 359 23.56 16.89 -19.44
N ASN A 360 23.87 18.18 -19.59
CA ASN A 360 24.92 18.64 -20.51
C ASN A 360 26.31 18.13 -20.10
N VAL A 361 26.65 18.17 -18.81
CA VAL A 361 27.93 17.64 -18.31
C VAL A 361 28.03 16.13 -18.56
N ALA A 362 26.96 15.38 -18.30
CA ALA A 362 26.93 13.94 -18.58
C ALA A 362 27.11 13.64 -20.08
N SER A 363 26.45 14.41 -20.95
CA SER A 363 26.55 14.26 -22.40
C SER A 363 27.98 14.48 -22.93
N GLU A 364 28.67 15.51 -22.46
CA GLU A 364 30.06 15.80 -22.82
C GLU A 364 31.02 14.68 -22.35
N HIS A 365 30.75 14.13 -21.16
CA HIS A 365 31.49 12.98 -20.63
C HIS A 365 31.30 11.73 -21.49
N TYR A 366 30.07 11.42 -21.91
CA TYR A 366 29.77 10.30 -22.81
C TYR A 366 30.47 10.44 -24.16
N LYS A 367 30.50 11.64 -24.73
CA LYS A 367 31.20 11.91 -25.99
C LYS A 367 32.71 11.65 -25.89
N THR A 368 33.30 12.06 -24.77
CA THR A 368 34.72 11.80 -24.48
C THR A 368 35.00 10.30 -24.36
N LEU A 369 34.13 9.57 -23.65
CA LEU A 369 34.26 8.13 -23.42
C LEU A 369 34.13 7.34 -24.73
N LEU A 370 33.18 7.70 -25.60
CA LEU A 370 33.04 7.10 -26.94
C LEU A 370 34.29 7.31 -27.80
N THR A 371 34.92 8.48 -27.71
CA THR A 371 36.12 8.82 -28.49
C THR A 371 37.34 8.00 -28.05
N GLU A 372 37.54 7.85 -26.73
CA GLU A 372 38.61 6.99 -26.20
C GLU A 372 38.36 5.51 -26.48
N SER A 373 37.10 5.06 -26.41
CA SER A 373 36.72 3.68 -26.75
C SER A 373 37.01 3.35 -28.22
N ASP A 374 36.67 4.24 -29.16
CA ASP A 374 36.96 4.06 -30.59
C ASP A 374 38.48 3.93 -30.85
N LYS A 375 39.28 4.80 -30.23
CA LYS A 375 40.74 4.74 -30.31
C LYS A 375 41.32 3.42 -29.78
N TYR A 376 40.78 2.91 -28.68
CA TYR A 376 41.19 1.63 -28.11
C TYR A 376 40.84 0.46 -29.02
N ILE A 377 39.61 0.44 -29.59
CA ILE A 377 39.15 -0.58 -30.54
C ILE A 377 40.04 -0.60 -31.78
N GLN A 378 40.35 0.56 -32.38
CA GLN A 378 41.23 0.64 -33.55
C GLN A 378 42.63 0.10 -33.26
N THR A 379 43.19 0.43 -32.09
CA THR A 379 44.50 -0.08 -31.66
C THR A 379 44.48 -1.60 -31.50
N HIS A 380 43.40 -2.15 -30.93
CA HIS A 380 43.25 -3.57 -30.72
C HIS A 380 43.06 -4.36 -32.03
N ILE A 381 42.30 -3.81 -32.98
CA ILE A 381 42.13 -4.38 -34.33
C ILE A 381 43.49 -4.45 -35.05
N SER A 382 44.26 -3.35 -35.02
CA SER A 382 45.60 -3.32 -35.64
C SER A 382 46.53 -4.38 -35.05
N THR A 383 46.53 -4.51 -33.72
CA THR A 383 47.40 -5.46 -33.00
C THR A 383 47.00 -6.91 -33.29
N SER A 384 45.69 -7.19 -33.33
CA SER A 384 45.17 -8.52 -33.64
C SER A 384 45.51 -8.97 -35.06
N ASN A 385 45.42 -8.06 -36.05
CA ASN A 385 45.80 -8.38 -37.43
C ASN A 385 47.30 -8.74 -37.55
N GLU A 386 48.17 -8.01 -36.84
CA GLU A 386 49.62 -8.29 -36.85
C GLU A 386 49.95 -9.67 -36.24
N LEU A 387 49.22 -10.07 -35.20
CA LEU A 387 49.35 -11.40 -34.59
C LEU A 387 48.88 -12.51 -35.53
N LEU A 388 47.77 -12.30 -36.24
CA LEU A 388 47.26 -13.26 -37.23
C LEU A 388 48.26 -13.47 -38.38
N ASP A 389 48.86 -12.38 -38.89
CA ASP A 389 49.89 -12.47 -39.94
C ASP A 389 51.12 -13.28 -39.47
N LYS A 390 51.59 -13.03 -38.25
CA LYS A 390 52.70 -13.81 -37.65
C LYS A 390 52.35 -15.28 -37.48
N PHE A 391 51.13 -15.60 -37.04
CA PHE A 391 50.69 -16.99 -36.88
C PHE A 391 50.69 -17.75 -38.21
N VAL A 392 50.16 -17.12 -39.26
CA VAL A 392 50.14 -17.71 -40.62
C VAL A 392 51.57 -17.93 -41.13
N SER A 393 52.47 -16.96 -40.95
CA SER A 393 53.86 -17.08 -41.37
C SER A 393 54.58 -18.24 -40.66
N ASN A 394 54.51 -18.29 -39.34
CA ASN A 394 55.20 -19.31 -38.55
C ASN A 394 54.65 -20.72 -38.82
N SER A 395 53.33 -20.84 -39.03
CA SER A 395 52.71 -22.12 -39.39
C SER A 395 53.21 -22.63 -40.75
N LYS A 396 53.40 -21.73 -41.73
CA LYS A 396 53.92 -22.09 -43.04
C LYS A 396 55.35 -22.62 -42.96
N GLU A 397 56.22 -21.93 -42.22
CA GLU A 397 57.62 -22.32 -42.03
C GLU A 397 57.76 -23.67 -41.30
N GLY A 398 56.92 -23.91 -40.28
CA GLY A 398 56.87 -25.19 -39.59
C GLY A 398 56.48 -26.35 -40.51
N VAL A 399 55.50 -26.15 -41.39
CA VAL A 399 55.07 -27.17 -42.35
C VAL A 399 56.15 -27.50 -43.38
N GLU A 400 56.88 -26.49 -43.90
CA GLU A 400 58.01 -26.70 -44.81
C GLU A 400 59.13 -27.51 -44.15
N THR A 401 59.49 -27.15 -42.91
CA THR A 401 60.54 -27.84 -42.14
C THR A 401 60.21 -29.31 -41.89
N ILE A 402 58.95 -29.62 -41.57
CA ILE A 402 58.48 -31.00 -41.40
C ILE A 402 58.60 -31.78 -42.71
N GLY A 403 58.27 -31.16 -43.85
CA GLY A 403 58.42 -31.75 -45.18
C GLY A 403 59.86 -32.16 -45.49
N GLU A 404 60.83 -31.29 -45.20
CA GLU A 404 62.26 -31.57 -45.43
C GLU A 404 62.77 -32.73 -44.57
N ARG A 405 62.42 -32.74 -43.27
CA ARG A 405 62.85 -33.78 -42.33
C ARG A 405 62.29 -35.17 -42.67
N LEU A 406 61.07 -35.23 -43.20
CA LEU A 406 60.46 -36.48 -43.66
C LEU A 406 61.16 -37.01 -44.92
N ALA A 407 61.52 -36.14 -45.85
CA ALA A 407 62.27 -36.52 -47.05
C ALA A 407 63.68 -37.04 -46.71
N GLU A 408 64.37 -36.37 -45.78
CA GLU A 408 65.68 -36.80 -45.27
C GLU A 408 65.61 -38.19 -44.61
N SER A 409 64.58 -38.43 -43.80
CA SER A 409 64.37 -39.72 -43.15
C SER A 409 64.10 -40.85 -44.15
N ALA A 410 63.34 -40.60 -45.22
CA ALA A 410 63.06 -41.60 -46.25
C ALA A 410 64.35 -42.08 -46.95
N ASN A 411 65.25 -41.15 -47.30
CA ASN A 411 66.55 -41.48 -47.90
C ASN A 411 67.45 -42.28 -46.94
N GLN A 412 67.41 -41.96 -45.65
CA GLN A 412 68.22 -42.66 -44.65
C GLN A 412 67.77 -44.12 -44.48
N VAL A 413 66.46 -44.38 -44.53
CA VAL A 413 65.90 -45.74 -44.44
C VAL A 413 66.30 -46.60 -45.65
N GLU A 414 66.26 -46.04 -46.87
CA GLU A 414 66.70 -46.73 -48.09
C GLU A 414 68.16 -47.22 -47.98
N LYS A 415 69.05 -46.34 -47.47
CA LYS A 415 70.48 -46.62 -47.31
C LYS A 415 70.76 -47.71 -46.28
N VAL A 416 70.01 -47.73 -45.17
CA VAL A 416 70.17 -48.73 -44.09
C VAL A 416 69.72 -50.12 -44.55
N ILE A 417 68.67 -50.21 -45.36
CA ILE A 417 68.17 -51.50 -45.88
C ILE A 417 69.17 -52.14 -46.85
N LEU A 418 69.79 -51.35 -47.74
CA LEU A 418 70.85 -51.84 -48.64
C LEU A 418 72.09 -52.33 -47.89
N SER A 419 72.50 -51.62 -46.83
CA SER A 419 73.64 -52.00 -45.99
C SER A 419 73.36 -53.22 -45.09
N GLY A 420 72.12 -53.40 -44.65
CA GLY A 420 71.70 -54.53 -43.82
C GLY A 420 71.78 -55.90 -44.52
N ALA A 421 71.57 -55.95 -45.84
CA ALA A 421 71.67 -57.18 -46.62
C ALA A 421 73.11 -57.70 -46.73
N GLU A 422 74.09 -56.79 -46.81
CA GLU A 422 75.52 -57.10 -46.93
C GLU A 422 76.15 -57.51 -45.58
N HIS A 423 75.66 -56.93 -44.47
CA HIS A 423 76.12 -57.26 -43.12
C HIS A 423 75.60 -58.60 -42.58
N PHE A 424 74.45 -59.08 -43.04
CA PHE A 424 73.87 -60.36 -42.58
C PHE A 424 74.73 -61.57 -42.96
N GLU A 425 75.33 -61.57 -44.16
CA GLU A 425 76.25 -62.62 -44.63
C GLU A 425 77.54 -62.66 -43.78
N THR A 426 78.01 -61.49 -43.32
CA THR A 426 79.25 -61.33 -42.55
C THR A 426 79.07 -61.71 -41.08
N ASN A 427 77.91 -61.44 -40.49
CA ASN A 427 77.65 -61.63 -39.05
C ASN A 427 77.49 -63.09 -38.62
N VAL A 428 77.11 -64.01 -39.52
CA VAL A 428 77.02 -65.44 -39.21
C VAL A 428 78.41 -66.05 -38.95
N LYS A 429 79.46 -65.57 -39.62
CA LYS A 429 80.86 -65.99 -39.37
C LYS A 429 81.43 -65.41 -38.08
N LEU A 430 81.13 -64.15 -37.77
CA LEU A 430 81.68 -63.45 -36.59
C LEU A 430 81.10 -63.93 -35.24
N THR A 431 79.90 -64.50 -35.24
CA THR A 431 79.18 -64.89 -34.01
C THR A 431 79.86 -66.05 -33.26
N ASN A 432 80.60 -66.92 -33.96
CA ASN A 432 81.26 -68.07 -33.35
C ASN A 432 82.59 -67.69 -32.64
N GLU A 433 83.24 -66.61 -33.08
CA GLU A 433 84.47 -66.10 -32.44
C GLU A 433 84.17 -65.23 -31.21
N LYS A 434 83.09 -64.44 -31.25
CA LYS A 434 82.79 -63.46 -30.20
C LYS A 434 82.24 -64.04 -28.89
N LEU A 435 81.79 -65.29 -28.85
CA LEU A 435 81.33 -65.93 -27.60
C LEU A 435 82.46 -66.12 -26.57
N LYS A 436 83.73 -66.09 -27.02
CA LYS A 436 84.93 -66.25 -26.19
C LYS A 436 85.47 -64.92 -25.64
N GLU A 437 85.06 -63.79 -26.21
CA GLU A 437 85.44 -62.44 -25.79
C GLU A 437 84.48 -61.84 -24.75
N THR A 438 83.24 -62.35 -24.68
CA THR A 438 82.18 -61.83 -23.78
C THR A 438 82.53 -61.89 -22.30
N THR A 439 83.47 -62.75 -21.88
CA THR A 439 83.93 -62.85 -20.48
C THR A 439 84.72 -61.63 -20.02
N HIS A 440 85.36 -60.89 -20.93
CA HIS A 440 86.08 -59.66 -20.59
C HIS A 440 85.18 -58.41 -20.57
N ALA A 441 84.12 -58.37 -21.39
CA ALA A 441 83.24 -57.20 -21.51
C ALA A 441 82.32 -56.93 -20.29
N VAL A 442 82.10 -57.93 -19.43
CA VAL A 442 81.26 -57.79 -18.22
C VAL A 442 81.91 -56.85 -17.18
N SER A 443 83.25 -56.82 -17.11
CA SER A 443 83.97 -55.92 -16.20
C SER A 443 83.87 -54.45 -16.63
N ASP A 444 83.95 -54.17 -17.93
CA ASP A 444 83.91 -52.80 -18.47
C ASP A 444 82.50 -52.19 -18.46
N ASN A 445 81.46 -53.01 -18.60
CA ASN A 445 80.07 -52.54 -18.53
C ASN A 445 79.66 -52.03 -17.14
N THR A 446 80.37 -52.43 -16.08
CA THR A 446 80.09 -51.95 -14.72
C THR A 446 80.55 -50.50 -14.51
N LEU A 447 81.57 -50.05 -15.25
CA LEU A 447 81.99 -48.65 -15.29
C LEU A 447 81.03 -47.77 -16.12
N LYS A 448 80.51 -48.29 -17.24
CA LYS A 448 79.53 -47.57 -18.07
C LYS A 448 78.16 -47.37 -17.42
N ILE A 449 77.70 -48.35 -16.61
CA ILE A 449 76.43 -48.21 -15.86
C ILE A 449 76.49 -47.05 -14.86
N ARG A 450 77.68 -46.76 -14.31
CA ARG A 450 77.88 -45.61 -13.41
C ARG A 450 77.81 -44.26 -14.15
N GLU A 451 78.24 -44.19 -15.41
CA GLU A 451 78.10 -42.97 -16.23
C GLU A 451 76.66 -42.75 -16.72
N GLU A 452 75.95 -43.81 -17.11
CA GLU A 452 74.54 -43.71 -17.52
C GLU A 452 73.61 -43.29 -16.37
N LEU A 453 73.86 -43.76 -15.14
CA LEU A 453 73.11 -43.31 -13.96
C LEU A 453 73.37 -41.83 -13.63
N ASP A 454 74.57 -41.30 -13.89
CA ASP A 454 74.87 -39.86 -13.75
C ASP A 454 74.12 -39.02 -14.80
N HIS A 455 74.04 -39.50 -16.05
CA HIS A 455 73.27 -38.85 -17.11
C HIS A 455 71.77 -38.87 -16.83
N THR A 456 71.25 -40.00 -16.35
CA THR A 456 69.82 -40.17 -16.05
C THR A 456 69.38 -39.26 -14.90
N VAL A 457 70.20 -39.08 -13.85
CA VAL A 457 69.90 -38.16 -12.74
C VAL A 457 69.92 -36.69 -13.20
N LYS A 458 70.79 -36.33 -14.16
CA LYS A 458 70.80 -34.99 -14.79
C LYS A 458 69.58 -34.75 -15.67
N GLU A 459 69.18 -35.73 -16.49
CA GLU A 459 67.95 -35.62 -17.29
C GLU A 459 66.69 -35.58 -16.42
N LEU A 460 66.63 -36.34 -15.32
CA LEU A 460 65.49 -36.29 -14.41
C LEU A 460 65.38 -34.91 -13.74
N SER A 461 66.51 -34.29 -13.40
CA SER A 461 66.51 -32.91 -12.86
C SER A 461 66.10 -31.87 -13.90
N LEU A 462 66.43 -32.06 -15.19
CA LEU A 462 65.97 -31.19 -16.27
C LEU A 462 64.48 -31.37 -16.56
N ASN A 463 63.99 -32.60 -16.62
CA ASN A 463 62.56 -32.88 -16.83
C ASN A 463 61.69 -32.41 -15.66
N VAL A 464 62.16 -32.55 -14.41
CA VAL A 464 61.44 -31.99 -13.25
C VAL A 464 61.44 -30.46 -13.30
N ARG A 465 62.52 -29.83 -13.78
CA ARG A 465 62.57 -28.37 -13.99
C ARG A 465 61.62 -27.92 -15.09
N ASP A 466 61.53 -28.64 -16.20
CA ASP A 466 60.60 -28.33 -17.28
C ASP A 466 59.15 -28.59 -16.89
N MET A 467 58.87 -29.62 -16.07
CA MET A 467 57.54 -29.86 -15.50
C MET A 467 57.13 -28.75 -14.52
N VAL A 468 58.07 -28.23 -13.70
CA VAL A 468 57.82 -27.08 -12.82
C VAL A 468 57.59 -25.81 -13.65
N ASN A 469 58.33 -25.59 -14.73
CA ASN A 469 58.10 -24.47 -15.64
C ASN A 469 56.74 -24.59 -16.35
N GLY A 470 56.35 -25.80 -16.79
CA GLY A 470 55.04 -26.07 -17.36
C GLY A 470 53.90 -25.85 -16.36
N LEU A 471 54.06 -26.24 -15.09
CA LEU A 471 53.11 -25.94 -14.02
C LEU A 471 52.99 -24.43 -13.72
N ILE A 472 54.10 -23.69 -13.82
CA ILE A 472 54.09 -22.21 -13.70
C ILE A 472 53.34 -21.58 -14.88
N GLU A 473 53.51 -22.12 -16.09
CA GLU A 473 52.85 -21.64 -17.30
C GLU A 473 51.35 -21.98 -17.33
N ASP A 474 50.98 -23.19 -16.90
CA ASP A 474 49.59 -23.60 -16.72
C ASP A 474 48.92 -22.81 -15.60
N SER A 475 49.62 -22.49 -14.51
CA SER A 475 49.12 -21.60 -13.45
C SER A 475 48.87 -20.18 -13.97
N LYS A 476 49.76 -19.63 -14.81
CA LYS A 476 49.52 -18.36 -15.51
C LYS A 476 48.31 -18.45 -16.45
N ARG A 477 48.14 -19.57 -17.15
CA ARG A 477 47.02 -19.79 -18.06
C ARG A 477 45.70 -19.85 -17.30
N ILE A 478 45.66 -20.55 -16.16
CA ILE A 478 44.51 -20.56 -15.24
C ILE A 478 44.21 -19.15 -14.72
N GLY A 479 45.26 -18.38 -14.36
CA GLY A 479 45.12 -16.98 -13.98
C GLY A 479 44.49 -16.12 -15.07
N THR A 480 44.92 -16.27 -16.32
CA THR A 480 44.30 -15.57 -17.47
C THR A 480 42.87 -16.03 -17.73
N THR A 481 42.56 -17.33 -17.61
CA THR A 481 41.20 -17.84 -17.78
C THR A 481 40.27 -17.35 -16.67
N LEU A 482 40.75 -17.21 -15.43
CA LEU A 482 40.01 -16.60 -14.33
C LEU A 482 39.79 -15.10 -14.57
N ILE A 483 40.77 -14.38 -15.13
CA ILE A 483 40.61 -12.97 -15.52
C ILE A 483 39.60 -12.82 -16.65
N ASP A 484 39.63 -13.69 -17.66
CA ASP A 484 38.69 -13.70 -18.79
C ASP A 484 37.26 -14.08 -18.35
N ALA A 485 37.14 -15.05 -17.43
CA ALA A 485 35.87 -15.40 -16.81
C ALA A 485 35.32 -14.23 -15.99
N ASN A 486 36.15 -13.55 -15.21
CA ASN A 486 35.73 -12.39 -14.41
C ASN A 486 35.37 -11.17 -15.31
N SER A 487 36.06 -11.00 -16.43
CA SER A 487 35.74 -10.01 -17.47
C SER A 487 34.41 -10.31 -18.15
N SER A 488 34.17 -11.58 -18.51
CA SER A 488 32.89 -12.04 -19.06
C SER A 488 31.76 -11.84 -18.04
N LEU A 489 31.98 -12.20 -16.78
CA LEU A 489 31.00 -12.04 -15.70
C LEU A 489 30.69 -10.56 -15.43
N LYS A 490 31.69 -9.68 -15.50
CA LYS A 490 31.50 -8.22 -15.47
C LYS A 490 30.69 -7.74 -16.67
N THR A 491 30.94 -8.27 -17.86
CA THR A 491 30.22 -7.91 -19.10
C THR A 491 28.76 -8.35 -19.04
N GLU A 492 28.51 -9.60 -18.64
CA GLU A 492 27.15 -10.14 -18.46
C GLU A 492 26.40 -9.44 -17.33
N THR A 493 27.07 -9.11 -16.22
CA THR A 493 26.44 -8.36 -15.11
C THR A 493 26.13 -6.91 -15.52
N THR A 494 26.98 -6.30 -16.34
CA THR A 494 26.73 -4.96 -16.89
C THR A 494 25.56 -5.00 -17.88
N ALA A 495 25.51 -6.00 -18.76
CA ALA A 495 24.38 -6.20 -19.67
C ALA A 495 23.07 -6.46 -18.91
N ALA A 496 23.10 -7.27 -17.84
CA ALA A 496 21.94 -7.50 -16.97
C ALA A 496 21.49 -6.22 -16.26
N ARG A 497 22.44 -5.42 -15.75
CA ARG A 497 22.15 -4.10 -15.16
C ARG A 497 21.52 -3.17 -16.18
N ASP A 498 22.07 -3.10 -17.40
CA ASP A 498 21.56 -2.23 -18.46
C ASP A 498 20.15 -2.67 -18.90
N HIS A 499 19.87 -3.97 -18.95
CA HIS A 499 18.52 -4.49 -19.18
C HIS A 499 17.52 -4.17 -18.05
N VAL A 500 17.98 -4.16 -16.80
CA VAL A 500 17.17 -3.75 -15.64
C VAL A 500 16.91 -2.24 -15.69
N VAL A 501 17.90 -1.43 -16.04
CA VAL A 501 17.74 0.02 -16.22
C VAL A 501 16.79 0.32 -17.37
N GLU A 502 16.91 -0.36 -18.50
CA GLU A 502 15.99 -0.25 -19.63
C GLU A 502 14.58 -0.72 -19.26
N SER A 503 14.44 -1.79 -18.47
CA SER A 503 13.13 -2.22 -17.94
C SER A 503 12.54 -1.19 -16.99
N ILE A 504 13.34 -0.55 -16.14
CA ILE A 504 12.90 0.52 -15.24
C ILE A 504 12.50 1.77 -16.05
N ASP A 505 13.25 2.15 -17.08
CA ASP A 505 12.92 3.27 -17.97
C ASP A 505 11.61 3.01 -18.74
N ASN A 506 11.43 1.80 -19.27
CA ASN A 506 10.19 1.38 -19.92
C ASN A 506 9.01 1.34 -18.94
N MET A 507 9.24 0.86 -17.71
CA MET A 507 8.22 0.84 -16.66
C MET A 507 7.85 2.27 -16.25
N GLN A 508 8.82 3.16 -16.09
CA GLN A 508 8.61 4.58 -15.79
C GLN A 508 7.81 5.26 -16.90
N LYS A 509 8.17 5.08 -18.17
CA LYS A 509 7.40 5.60 -19.32
C LYS A 509 5.97 5.05 -19.36
N SER A 510 5.80 3.77 -19.06
CA SER A 510 4.47 3.15 -19.00
C SER A 510 3.64 3.68 -17.83
N LEU A 511 4.27 3.96 -16.68
CA LEU A 511 3.65 4.57 -15.51
C LEU A 511 3.28 6.02 -15.75
N GLU A 512 4.17 6.79 -16.37
CA GLU A 512 3.95 8.18 -16.80
C GLU A 512 2.79 8.26 -17.79
N SER A 513 2.78 7.41 -18.81
CA SER A 513 1.69 7.31 -19.78
C SER A 513 0.37 6.89 -19.13
N SER A 514 0.41 5.96 -18.17
CA SER A 514 -0.80 5.53 -17.44
C SER A 514 -1.32 6.62 -16.50
N LEU A 515 -0.42 7.32 -15.80
CA LEU A 515 -0.77 8.46 -14.94
C LEU A 515 -1.34 9.61 -15.75
N GLU A 516 -0.78 9.90 -16.92
CA GLU A 516 -1.29 10.93 -17.83
C GLU A 516 -2.65 10.54 -18.41
N GLY A 517 -2.85 9.26 -18.75
CA GLY A 517 -4.15 8.72 -19.15
C GLY A 517 -5.21 8.87 -18.04
N VAL A 518 -4.87 8.50 -16.80
CA VAL A 518 -5.76 8.68 -15.64
C VAL A 518 -6.03 10.16 -15.36
N TYR A 519 -5.01 11.01 -15.44
CA TYR A 519 -5.15 12.45 -15.20
C TYR A 519 -6.04 13.13 -16.25
N GLN A 520 -5.87 12.81 -17.54
CA GLN A 520 -6.75 13.31 -18.59
C GLN A 520 -8.19 12.84 -18.39
N GLN A 521 -8.38 11.56 -18.06
CA GLN A 521 -9.71 10.99 -17.86
C GLN A 521 -10.38 11.57 -16.61
N GLN A 522 -9.63 11.79 -15.53
CA GLN A 522 -10.10 12.43 -14.30
C GLN A 522 -10.39 13.92 -14.51
N SER A 523 -9.56 14.63 -15.27
CA SER A 523 -9.80 16.04 -15.62
C SER A 523 -11.07 16.19 -16.46
N GLN A 524 -11.29 15.32 -17.46
CA GLN A 524 -12.53 15.31 -18.24
C GLN A 524 -13.76 15.02 -17.36
N HIS A 525 -13.66 14.01 -16.48
CA HIS A 525 -14.74 13.70 -15.56
C HIS A 525 -15.04 14.83 -14.58
N MET A 526 -14.00 15.50 -14.07
CA MET A 526 -14.13 16.63 -13.17
C MET A 526 -14.71 17.86 -13.88
N GLN A 527 -14.35 18.11 -15.13
CA GLN A 527 -14.98 19.14 -15.96
C GLN A 527 -16.47 18.86 -16.18
N GLN A 528 -16.83 17.60 -16.45
CA GLN A 528 -18.22 17.18 -16.57
C GLN A 528 -18.98 17.31 -15.25
N MET A 529 -18.35 16.95 -14.14
CA MET A 529 -18.93 17.09 -12.80
C MET A 529 -19.16 18.57 -12.45
N PHE A 530 -18.19 19.45 -12.72
CA PHE A 530 -18.36 20.89 -12.55
C PHE A 530 -19.46 21.46 -13.44
N ASN A 531 -19.54 21.04 -14.71
CA ASN A 531 -20.63 21.47 -15.60
C ASN A 531 -22.00 20.98 -15.11
N ASN A 532 -22.10 19.75 -14.59
CA ASN A 532 -23.34 19.22 -14.03
C ASN A 532 -23.72 19.90 -12.72
N ILE A 533 -22.74 20.22 -11.86
CA ILE A 533 -22.93 20.97 -10.62
C ILE A 533 -23.35 22.41 -10.92
N ASP A 534 -22.69 23.10 -11.87
CA ASP A 534 -23.06 24.46 -12.28
C ASP A 534 -24.48 24.50 -12.86
N LYS A 535 -24.81 23.52 -13.71
CA LYS A 535 -26.15 23.38 -14.27
C LYS A 535 -27.20 23.12 -13.19
N GLY A 536 -26.92 22.21 -12.26
CA GLY A 536 -27.81 21.91 -11.13
C GLY A 536 -27.98 23.10 -10.17
N LEU A 537 -26.88 23.81 -9.86
CA LEU A 537 -26.92 25.03 -9.03
C LEU A 537 -27.69 26.15 -9.71
N ARG A 538 -27.47 26.41 -11.00
CA ARG A 538 -28.23 27.42 -11.76
C ARG A 538 -29.72 27.09 -11.79
N GLU A 539 -30.07 25.83 -12.02
CA GLU A 539 -31.45 25.39 -12.06
C GLU A 539 -32.13 25.49 -10.68
N GLN A 540 -31.42 25.14 -9.62
CA GLN A 540 -31.89 25.26 -8.23
C GLN A 540 -32.02 26.73 -7.79
N VAL A 541 -31.03 27.58 -8.11
CA VAL A 541 -31.05 29.02 -7.80
C VAL A 541 -32.11 29.74 -8.61
N SER A 542 -32.32 29.37 -9.89
CA SER A 542 -33.41 29.91 -10.71
C SER A 542 -34.77 29.54 -10.12
N LYS A 543 -35.00 28.25 -9.81
CA LYS A 543 -36.26 27.82 -9.16
C LYS A 543 -36.47 28.49 -7.80
N THR A 544 -35.40 28.68 -7.03
CA THR A 544 -35.48 29.38 -5.74
C THR A 544 -35.80 30.86 -5.95
N GLY A 545 -35.18 31.51 -6.94
CA GLY A 545 -35.47 32.89 -7.33
C GLY A 545 -36.93 33.07 -7.76
N ASP A 546 -37.43 32.20 -8.63
CA ASP A 546 -38.82 32.22 -9.11
C ASP A 546 -39.83 32.03 -7.95
N VAL A 547 -39.53 31.13 -7.01
CA VAL A 547 -40.37 30.89 -5.83
C VAL A 547 -40.31 32.05 -4.84
N VAL A 548 -39.13 32.62 -4.58
CA VAL A 548 -38.94 33.77 -3.70
C VAL A 548 -39.62 35.00 -4.29
N GLU A 549 -39.50 35.24 -5.60
CA GLU A 549 -40.18 36.36 -6.27
C GLU A 549 -41.69 36.20 -6.26
N GLY A 550 -42.20 34.97 -6.47
CA GLY A 550 -43.61 34.65 -6.30
C GLY A 550 -44.12 34.88 -4.86
N GLN A 551 -43.36 34.47 -3.84
CA GLN A 551 -43.72 34.68 -2.43
C GLN A 551 -43.65 36.15 -2.02
N VAL A 552 -42.62 36.88 -2.43
CA VAL A 552 -42.48 38.32 -2.16
C VAL A 552 -43.62 39.09 -2.84
N GLY A 553 -43.96 38.75 -4.10
CA GLY A 553 -45.11 39.35 -4.79
C GLY A 553 -46.46 39.03 -4.14
N ALA A 554 -46.63 37.81 -3.59
CA ALA A 554 -47.83 37.44 -2.84
C ALA A 554 -47.92 38.20 -1.49
N ILE A 555 -46.80 38.37 -0.80
CA ILE A 555 -46.71 39.16 0.44
C ILE A 555 -47.01 40.64 0.15
N ASP A 556 -46.44 41.21 -0.90
CA ASP A 556 -46.63 42.62 -1.25
C ASP A 556 -48.11 42.89 -1.57
N LYS A 557 -48.74 41.99 -2.34
CA LYS A 557 -50.18 42.05 -2.62
C LYS A 557 -51.05 41.91 -1.37
N ALA A 558 -50.76 40.92 -0.51
CA ALA A 558 -51.50 40.72 0.73
C ALA A 558 -51.36 41.90 1.69
N MET A 559 -50.15 42.48 1.76
CA MET A 559 -49.87 43.64 2.59
C MET A 559 -50.54 44.90 2.05
N GLN A 560 -50.60 45.06 0.72
CA GLN A 560 -51.30 46.17 0.06
C GLN A 560 -52.82 46.06 0.22
N ASP A 561 -53.38 44.86 0.11
CA ASP A 561 -54.80 44.58 0.38
C ASP A 561 -55.14 44.86 1.86
N GLU A 562 -54.26 44.48 2.79
CA GLU A 562 -54.47 44.70 4.22
C GLU A 562 -54.31 46.17 4.61
N ILE A 563 -53.31 46.89 4.07
CA ILE A 563 -53.17 48.34 4.25
C ILE A 563 -54.40 49.07 3.69
N THR A 564 -54.90 48.67 2.53
CA THR A 564 -56.09 49.26 1.91
C THR A 564 -57.34 48.98 2.74
N ARG A 565 -57.48 47.76 3.28
CA ARG A 565 -58.57 47.39 4.19
C ARG A 565 -58.52 48.22 5.46
N VAL A 566 -57.37 48.28 6.14
CA VAL A 566 -57.18 49.06 7.38
C VAL A 566 -57.42 50.55 7.14
N MET A 567 -56.93 51.13 6.04
CA MET A 567 -57.18 52.52 5.65
C MET A 567 -58.66 52.80 5.39
N ASN A 568 -59.38 51.91 4.70
CA ASN A 568 -60.81 52.06 4.45
C ASN A 568 -61.64 51.91 5.73
N THR A 569 -61.33 50.93 6.57
CA THR A 569 -62.01 50.74 7.86
C THR A 569 -61.75 51.90 8.80
N MET A 570 -60.50 52.39 8.87
CA MET A 570 -60.13 53.54 9.69
C MET A 570 -60.77 54.82 9.15
N GLY A 571 -60.84 55.01 7.83
CA GLY A 571 -61.51 56.14 7.18
C GLY A 571 -63.03 56.14 7.39
N ASN A 572 -63.70 55.00 7.28
CA ASN A 572 -65.13 54.87 7.57
C ASN A 572 -65.42 55.12 9.06
N ASN A 573 -64.60 54.58 9.96
CA ASN A 573 -64.78 54.78 11.40
C ASN A 573 -64.48 56.24 11.81
N LEU A 574 -63.44 56.89 11.24
CA LEU A 574 -63.18 58.31 11.47
C LEU A 574 -64.31 59.19 10.90
N GLY A 575 -64.84 58.85 9.73
CA GLY A 575 -65.98 59.53 9.11
C GLY A 575 -67.24 59.46 9.96
N GLN A 576 -67.60 58.27 10.43
CA GLN A 576 -68.74 58.06 11.32
C GLN A 576 -68.57 58.74 12.68
N ILE A 577 -67.37 58.69 13.26
CA ILE A 577 -67.07 59.41 14.52
C ILE A 577 -67.19 60.92 14.28
N THR A 578 -66.67 61.44 13.17
CA THR A 578 -66.74 62.88 12.88
C THR A 578 -68.17 63.34 12.59
N GLU A 579 -68.96 62.59 11.82
CA GLU A 579 -70.38 62.90 11.59
C GLU A 579 -71.20 62.87 12.89
N LYS A 580 -70.99 61.84 13.72
CA LYS A 580 -71.68 61.72 15.01
C LYS A 580 -71.25 62.83 15.98
N PHE A 581 -69.96 63.16 16.05
CA PHE A 581 -69.46 64.25 16.90
C PHE A 581 -70.01 65.61 16.42
N THR A 582 -70.09 65.83 15.11
CA THR A 582 -70.62 67.09 14.54
C THR A 582 -72.13 67.20 14.75
N SER A 583 -72.87 66.10 14.59
CA SER A 583 -74.31 66.03 14.89
C SER A 583 -74.59 66.29 16.37
N ASP A 584 -73.90 65.58 17.26
CA ASP A 584 -74.09 65.70 18.72
C ASP A 584 -73.72 67.11 19.21
N TYR A 585 -72.66 67.73 18.66
CA TYR A 585 -72.30 69.12 19.00
C TYR A 585 -73.32 70.13 18.47
N THR A 586 -73.89 69.89 17.28
CA THR A 586 -74.91 70.76 16.69
C THR A 586 -76.23 70.68 17.47
N ASP A 587 -76.64 69.49 17.88
CA ASP A 587 -77.82 69.28 18.71
C ASP A 587 -77.64 69.87 20.11
N LEU A 588 -76.45 69.74 20.71
CA LEU A 588 -76.11 70.36 21.99
C LEU A 588 -76.16 71.90 21.92
N VAL A 589 -75.60 72.50 20.86
CA VAL A 589 -75.64 73.96 20.63
C VAL A 589 -77.08 74.44 20.38
N ASN A 590 -77.89 73.67 19.65
CA ASN A 590 -79.29 74.00 19.41
C ASN A 590 -80.14 73.89 20.69
N GLN A 591 -79.90 72.88 21.54
CA GLN A 591 -80.55 72.76 22.84
C GLN A 591 -80.08 73.86 23.81
N MET A 592 -78.80 74.22 23.83
CA MET A 592 -78.29 75.36 24.61
C MET A 592 -78.91 76.68 24.15
N ASN A 593 -79.07 76.90 22.84
CA ASN A 593 -79.76 78.07 22.30
C ASN A 593 -81.27 78.10 22.64
N ALA A 594 -81.93 76.94 22.69
CA ALA A 594 -83.33 76.83 23.11
C ALA A 594 -83.52 77.17 24.60
N VAL A 595 -82.58 76.74 25.46
CA VAL A 595 -82.58 77.08 26.90
C VAL A 595 -82.27 78.55 27.16
N VAL A 596 -81.42 79.18 26.33
CA VAL A 596 -81.13 80.63 26.42
C VAL A 596 -82.31 81.47 25.91
N LYS A 597 -83.05 81.02 24.89
CA LYS A 597 -84.26 81.70 24.38
C LYS A 597 -85.51 81.53 25.25
N GLN A 598 -85.56 80.54 26.15
CA GLN A 598 -86.66 80.39 27.12
C GLN A 598 -86.48 81.24 28.40
N ARG A 599 -85.40 82.03 28.51
CA ARG A 599 -85.12 82.91 29.65
C ARG A 599 -85.04 84.41 29.31
N ALA A 600 -85.48 84.80 28.12
CA ALA A 600 -85.77 86.18 27.73
C ALA A 600 -87.25 86.29 27.39
#